data_AF-A0A7C8CWZ4-F1
#
_entry.id   AF-A0A7C8CWZ4-F1
#
_cell.length_a   1.000
_cell.length_b   1.000
_cell.length_c   1.000
_cell.angle_alpha   90.00
_cell.angle_beta   90.00
_cell.angle_gamma   90.00
#
_symmetry.space_group_name_H-M   'P 1'
#
loop_
_entity.id
_entity.type
_entity.pdbx_description
1 polymer ?
#
loop_
_entity_poly.entity_id
_entity_poly.type
_entity_poly.pdbx_seq_one_letter_code
_entity_poly.pdbx_strand_id
1 'polypeptide(L)'
;MTRADLALDILQQALLVALQLSLPILLVMLVVGIAVSLIQALTHLQDPTLTFVPKILAVAMAMLLLMPLLLGWATDFTREMIQASATALGGG
;
A
#
# COMPACT_ATOMS: atom_id res chain seq x y z
N MET A 1 -6.58 23.36 -22.28
CA MET A 1 -6.22 22.08 -21.65
C MET A 1 -7.15 21.05 -22.26
N THR A 2 -6.65 20.13 -23.08
CA THR A 2 -7.54 19.14 -23.70
C THR A 2 -7.95 18.10 -22.66
N ARG A 3 -9.13 17.48 -22.79
CA ARG A 3 -9.61 16.45 -21.83
C ARG A 3 -8.63 15.27 -21.69
N ALA A 4 -7.78 15.04 -22.69
CA ALA A 4 -6.72 14.05 -22.66
C ALA A 4 -5.60 14.40 -21.67
N ASP A 5 -5.20 15.68 -21.60
CA ASP A 5 -4.15 16.13 -20.67
C ASP A 5 -4.57 15.93 -19.22
N LEU A 6 -5.83 16.26 -18.89
CA LEU A 6 -6.42 16.04 -17.56
C LEU A 6 -6.45 14.55 -17.17
N ALA A 7 -6.83 13.69 -18.10
CA ALA A 7 -6.87 12.25 -17.85
C ALA A 7 -5.47 11.70 -17.58
N LEU A 8 -4.45 12.14 -18.33
CA LEU A 8 -3.06 11.74 -18.13
C LEU A 8 -2.51 12.21 -16.78
N ASP A 9 -2.85 13.42 -16.36
CA ASP A 9 -2.39 14.00 -15.09
C ASP A 9 -2.97 13.25 -13.88
N ILE A 10 -4.28 12.94 -13.93
CA ILE A 10 -4.95 12.10 -12.91
C ILE A 10 -4.34 10.69 -12.87
N LEU A 11 -4.05 10.10 -14.03
CA LEU A 11 -3.40 8.79 -14.12
C LEU A 11 -2.01 8.80 -13.48
N GLN A 12 -1.22 9.84 -13.74
CA GLN A 12 0.11 9.98 -13.16
C GLN A 12 0.03 10.12 -11.63
N GLN A 13 -0.88 10.96 -11.12
CA GLN A 13 -1.11 11.08 -9.68
C GLN A 13 -1.58 9.77 -9.04
N ALA A 14 -2.50 9.05 -9.68
CA ALA A 14 -2.97 7.76 -9.19
C ALA A 14 -1.83 6.74 -9.08
N LEU A 15 -0.92 6.69 -10.07
CA LEU A 15 0.25 5.81 -10.03
C LEU A 15 1.23 6.19 -8.91
N LEU A 16 1.46 7.50 -8.71
CA LEU A 16 2.33 7.98 -7.63
C LEU A 16 1.75 7.63 -6.25
N VAL A 17 0.45 7.85 -6.04
CA VAL A 17 -0.22 7.49 -4.79
C VAL A 17 -0.20 5.97 -4.56
N ALA A 18 -0.43 5.17 -5.59
CA ALA A 18 -0.35 3.70 -5.48
C ALA A 18 1.07 3.23 -5.11
N LEU A 19 2.10 3.85 -5.69
CA LEU A 19 3.49 3.58 -5.33
C LEU A 19 3.76 3.96 -3.87
N GLN A 20 3.27 5.12 -3.45
CA GLN A 20 3.45 5.62 -2.09
C GLN A 20 2.74 4.72 -1.06
N LEU A 21 1.53 4.24 -1.35
CA LEU A 21 0.77 3.26 -0.54
C LEU A 21 1.51 1.93 -0.39
N SER A 22 2.06 1.43 -1.49
CA SER A 22 2.69 0.11 -1.51
C SER A 22 4.08 0.10 -0.85
N LEU A 23 4.83 1.21 -0.91
CA LEU A 23 6.17 1.33 -0.34
C LEU A 23 6.29 0.85 1.12
N PRO A 24 5.52 1.38 2.09
CA PRO A 24 5.66 0.99 3.49
C PRO A 24 5.20 -0.45 3.74
N ILE A 25 4.18 -0.92 3.02
CA ILE A 25 3.71 -2.31 3.13
C ILE A 25 4.80 -3.27 2.65
N LEU A 26 5.42 -2.98 1.50
CA LEU A 26 6.49 -3.78 0.93
C LEU A 26 7.72 -3.82 1.85
N LEU A 27 8.09 -2.68 2.42
CA LEU A 27 9.24 -2.59 3.33
C LEU A 27 9.01 -3.43 4.59
N VAL A 28 7.82 -3.36 5.19
CA VAL A 28 7.49 -4.19 6.35
C VAL A 28 7.43 -5.68 5.98
N MET A 29 6.81 -6.03 4.84
CA MET A 29 6.75 -7.40 4.36
C MET A 29 8.16 -7.98 4.11
N LEU A 30 9.07 -7.17 3.57
CA LEU A 30 10.46 -7.55 3.33
C LEU A 30 11.19 -7.85 4.65
N VAL A 31 11.14 -6.93 5.61
CA VAL A 31 11.80 -7.08 6.92
C VAL A 31 11.27 -8.30 7.67
N VAL A 32 9.95 -8.42 7.75
CA VAL A 32 9.29 -9.56 8.41
C VAL A 32 9.60 -10.87 7.68
N GLY A 33 9.54 -10.87 6.35
CA GLY A 33 9.81 -12.05 5.53
C GLY A 33 11.23 -12.57 5.72
N ILE A 34 12.22 -11.67 5.77
CA ILE A 34 13.63 -11.99 6.02
C ILE A 34 13.82 -12.51 7.46
N ALA A 35 13.22 -11.84 8.45
CA ALA A 35 13.36 -12.25 9.85
C ALA A 35 12.80 -13.67 10.08
N VAL A 36 11.62 -13.96 9.52
CA VAL A 36 10.98 -15.28 9.65
C VAL A 36 11.75 -16.35 8.87
N SER A 37 12.24 -16.06 7.66
CA SER A 37 13.01 -17.03 6.87
C SER A 37 14.35 -17.36 7.52
N LEU A 38 14.99 -16.39 8.18
CA LEU A 38 16.21 -16.60 8.94
C LEU A 38 15.96 -17.51 10.16
N ILE A 39 14.92 -17.25 10.94
CA ILE A 39 14.56 -18.10 12.09
C ILE A 39 14.27 -19.53 11.62
N GLN A 40 13.51 -19.66 10.53
CA GLN A 40 13.20 -20.96 9.92
C GLN A 40 14.48 -21.72 9.53
N ALA A 41 15.45 -21.03 8.92
CA ALA A 41 16.72 -21.62 8.53
C ALA A 41 17.59 -22.02 9.73
N LEU A 42 17.69 -21.16 10.76
CA LEU A 42 18.54 -21.39 11.94
C LEU A 42 18.06 -22.57 12.80
N THR A 43 16.74 -22.76 12.94
CA THR A 43 16.18 -23.86 13.73
C THR A 43 16.00 -25.16 12.94
N HIS A 44 16.35 -25.19 11.65
CA HIS A 44 16.14 -26.33 10.75
C HIS A 44 14.68 -26.80 10.69
N LEU A 45 13.72 -25.95 11.08
CA LEU A 45 12.29 -26.25 11.09
C LEU A 45 11.72 -26.08 9.68
N GLN A 46 11.68 -27.16 8.90
CA GLN A 46 11.10 -27.17 7.55
C GLN A 46 9.58 -27.46 7.54
N ASP A 47 8.90 -27.41 8.69
CA ASP A 47 7.45 -27.59 8.73
C ASP A 47 6.73 -26.29 8.31
N PRO A 48 6.02 -26.29 7.16
CA PRO A 48 5.34 -25.11 6.66
C PRO A 48 4.22 -24.62 7.59
N THR A 49 3.61 -25.48 8.41
CA THR A 49 2.51 -25.05 9.31
C THR A 49 2.99 -24.21 10.49
N LEU A 50 4.12 -24.59 11.10
CA LEU A 50 4.70 -23.86 12.24
C LEU A 50 5.27 -22.49 11.84
N THR A 51 5.74 -22.36 10.61
CA THR A 51 6.30 -21.10 10.09
C THR A 51 5.26 -20.16 9.50
N PHE A 52 4.06 -20.67 9.21
CA PHE A 52 2.94 -19.87 8.70
C PHE A 52 2.33 -18.97 9.77
N VAL A 53 2.18 -19.47 11.01
CA VAL A 53 1.50 -18.75 12.10
C VAL A 53 2.23 -17.45 12.50
N PRO A 54 3.55 -17.48 12.81
CA PRO A 54 4.28 -16.26 13.15
C PRO A 54 4.27 -15.23 12.00
N LYS A 55 4.31 -15.70 10.76
CA LYS A 55 4.31 -14.86 9.56
C LYS A 55 2.98 -14.12 9.39
N ILE A 56 1.85 -14.80 9.57
CA ILE A 56 0.52 -14.15 9.52
C ILE A 56 0.37 -13.12 10.63
N LEU A 57 0.76 -13.45 11.87
CA LEU A 57 0.66 -12.52 12.99
C LEU A 57 1.49 -11.25 12.75
N ALA A 58 2.69 -11.40 12.22
CA ALA A 58 3.55 -10.26 11.89
C ALA A 58 2.95 -9.39 10.76
N VAL A 59 2.39 -9.99 9.70
CA VAL A 59 1.70 -9.24 8.63
C VAL A 59 0.41 -8.57 9.15
N ALA A 60 -0.36 -9.24 9.99
CA ALA A 60 -1.57 -8.68 10.58
C ALA A 60 -1.24 -7.47 11.47
N MET A 61 -0.21 -7.60 12.32
CA MET A 61 0.25 -6.51 13.18
C MET A 61 0.79 -5.34 12.36
N ALA A 62 1.56 -5.62 11.30
CA ALA A 62 2.01 -4.61 10.35
C ALA A 62 0.85 -3.86 9.69
N MET A 63 -0.17 -4.59 9.21
CA MET A 63 -1.37 -3.98 8.63
C MET A 63 -2.09 -3.10 9.64
N LEU A 64 -2.25 -3.52 10.89
CA LEU A 64 -2.91 -2.73 11.93
C LEU A 64 -2.17 -1.42 12.21
N LEU A 65 -0.83 -1.46 12.25
CA LEU A 65 0.00 -0.28 12.45
C LEU A 65 -0.02 0.67 11.24
N LEU A 66 -0.03 0.12 10.02
CA LEU A 66 -0.07 0.88 8.78
C LEU A 66 -1.48 1.37 8.42
N MET A 67 -2.52 0.77 8.98
CA MET A 67 -3.93 1.05 8.67
C MET A 67 -4.28 2.55 8.68
N PRO A 68 -3.98 3.35 9.73
CA PRO A 68 -4.34 4.76 9.75
C PRO A 68 -3.61 5.57 8.66
N LEU A 69 -2.35 5.23 8.36
CA LEU A 69 -1.54 5.92 7.38
C LEU A 69 -2.00 5.61 5.94
N LEU A 70 -2.30 4.35 5.66
CA LEU A 70 -2.86 3.93 4.36
C LEU A 70 -4.24 4.53 4.11
N LEU A 71 -5.09 4.57 5.15
CA LEU A 71 -6.40 5.21 5.07
C LEU A 71 -6.28 6.71 4.82
N GLY A 72 -5.34 7.40 5.50
CA GLY A 72 -5.07 8.81 5.25
C GLY A 72 -4.80 9.08 3.78
N TRP A 73 -3.78 8.42 3.22
CA TRP A 73 -3.40 8.56 1.81
C TRP A 73 -4.52 8.22 0.83
N ALA A 74 -5.29 7.15 1.09
CA ALA A 74 -6.42 6.78 0.25
C ALA A 74 -7.53 7.83 0.29
N THR A 75 -7.84 8.38 1.46
CA THR A 75 -8.86 9.43 1.59
C THR A 75 -8.41 10.75 0.98
N ASP A 76 -7.13 11.12 1.11
CA ASP A 76 -6.58 12.35 0.51
C ASP A 76 -6.66 12.28 -1.01
N PHE A 77 -6.19 11.17 -1.60
CA PHE A 77 -6.32 10.93 -3.04
C PHE A 77 -7.78 10.96 -3.52
N THR A 78 -8.69 10.35 -2.74
CA THR A 78 -10.12 10.36 -3.08
C THR A 78 -10.70 11.77 -3.07
N ARG A 79 -10.31 12.61 -2.10
CA ARG A 79 -10.74 14.02 -2.05
C ARG A 79 -10.22 14.82 -3.23
N GLU A 80 -8.94 14.68 -3.56
CA GLU A 80 -8.31 15.34 -4.71
C GLU A 80 -9.01 14.95 -6.02
N MET A 81 -9.31 13.67 -6.21
CA MET A 81 -10.01 13.17 -7.40
C MET A 81 -11.45 13.71 -7.49
N ILE A 82 -12.19 13.76 -6.38
CA ILE A 82 -13.55 14.31 -6.35
C ILE A 82 -13.52 15.82 -6.66
N GLN A 83 -12.55 16.56 -6.12
CA GLN A 83 -12.40 17.98 -6.41
C GLN A 83 -12.04 18.22 -7.88
N ALA A 84 -11.12 17.44 -8.43
CA ALA A 84 -10.72 17.51 -9.84
C ALA A 84 -11.89 17.19 -10.80
N SER A 85 -12.73 16.21 -10.45
CA SER A 85 -13.92 15.90 -11.26
C SER A 85 -15.03 16.96 -11.12
N ALA A 86 -15.21 17.53 -9.93
CA ALA A 86 -16.18 18.59 -9.69
C ALA A 86 -15.83 19.88 -10.44
N THR A 87 -14.56 20.27 -10.52
CA THR A 87 -14.12 21.43 -11.31
C THR A 87 -14.25 21.17 -12.82
N ALA A 88 -14.03 19.93 -13.26
CA ALA A 88 -14.21 19.54 -14.67
C ALA A 88 -15.69 19.48 -15.11
N LEU A 89 -16.63 19.28 -14.18
CA LEU A 89 -18.07 19.25 -14.44
C LEU A 89 -18.78 20.59 -14.15
N GLY A 90 -18.26 21.39 -13.22
CA GLY A 90 -18.88 22.63 -12.73
C GLY A 90 -18.44 23.91 -13.45
N GLY A 91 -17.46 23.84 -14.36
CA GLY A 91 -16.99 25.00 -15.13
C GLY A 91 -17.05 24.76 -16.63
N GLY A 92 -18.06 25.35 -17.30
CA GLY A 92 -18.09 25.65 -18.74
C GLY A 92 -18.00 24.47 -19.70
#